data_AF-A0A921JVU3-F1
#
_entry.id   AF-A0A921JVU3-F1
#
_cell.length_a   1.000
_cell.length_b   1.000
_cell.length_c   1.000
_cell.angle_alpha   90.00
_cell.angle_beta   90.00
_cell.angle_gamma   90.00
#
_symmetry.space_group_name_H-M   'P 1'
#
loop_
_entity.id
_entity.type
_entity.pdbx_description
1 polymer ?
#
loop_
_entity_poly.entity_id
_entity_poly.type
_entity_poly.pdbx_seq_one_letter_code
_entity_poly.pdbx_strand_id
1 'polypeptide(L)'
;MKFWTSPGGQLAILVIGFLLIRGVKALLRRRWPAWLSTWDLMAPLFLGCSLILIPAGAGVIMPWLVIGWMLVGIVVTLLQAIRNHEILYPSFFKTFWRLTDLYWLLGFGVCFLLVIS
;
A
#
# COMPACT_ATOMS: atom_id res chain seq x y z
N MET A 1 -12.51 -21.49 7.51
CA MET A 1 -11.42 -20.81 6.77
C MET A 1 -11.90 -19.84 5.68
N LYS A 2 -13.15 -19.92 5.18
CA LYS A 2 -13.69 -19.03 4.11
C LYS A 2 -13.95 -17.56 4.52
N PHE A 3 -13.99 -17.24 5.82
CA PHE A 3 -14.30 -15.88 6.27
C PHE A 3 -13.16 -14.90 6.00
N TRP A 4 -11.89 -15.31 6.15
CA TRP A 4 -10.72 -14.46 5.94
C TRP A 4 -10.48 -14.07 4.47
N THR A 5 -11.01 -14.87 3.55
CA THR A 5 -11.00 -14.60 2.10
C THR A 5 -12.23 -13.83 1.64
N SER A 6 -13.17 -13.54 2.54
CA SER A 6 -14.34 -12.72 2.22
C SER A 6 -14.00 -11.22 2.26
N PRO A 7 -14.77 -10.37 1.57
CA PRO A 7 -14.62 -8.91 1.65
C PRO A 7 -14.64 -8.40 3.11
N GLY A 8 -15.55 -8.92 3.93
CA GLY A 8 -15.63 -8.58 5.35
C GLY A 8 -14.37 -8.98 6.15
N GLY A 9 -13.77 -10.13 5.80
CA GLY A 9 -12.52 -10.60 6.41
C GLY A 9 -11.33 -9.70 6.09
N GLN A 10 -11.26 -9.13 4.89
CA GLN A 10 -10.18 -8.21 4.50
C GLN A 10 -10.28 -6.88 5.21
N LEU A 11 -11.50 -6.34 5.38
CA LEU A 11 -11.70 -5.15 6.21
C LEU A 11 -11.29 -5.42 7.66
N ALA A 12 -11.62 -6.59 8.20
CA ALA A 12 -11.17 -6.98 9.53
C ALA A 12 -9.63 -7.06 9.62
N ILE A 13 -8.95 -7.62 8.61
CA ILE A 13 -7.48 -7.67 8.54
C ILE A 13 -6.88 -6.26 8.51
N LEU A 14 -7.46 -5.34 7.72
CA LEU A 14 -7.00 -3.95 7.66
C LEU A 14 -7.17 -3.23 9.00
N VAL A 15 -8.32 -3.41 9.66
CA VAL A 15 -8.59 -2.83 10.98
C VAL A 15 -7.63 -3.40 12.04
N ILE A 16 -7.45 -4.71 12.06
CA ILE A 16 -6.52 -5.39 12.98
C ILE A 16 -5.08 -4.92 12.70
N GLY A 17 -4.67 -4.85 11.44
CA GLY A 17 -3.35 -4.38 11.03
C GLY A 17 -3.11 -2.93 11.46
N PHE A 18 -4.10 -2.05 11.28
CA PHE A 18 -4.04 -0.66 11.73
C PHE A 18 -3.92 -0.55 13.26
N LEU A 19 -4.72 -1.32 14.00
CA LEU A 19 -4.66 -1.36 15.46
C LEU A 19 -3.31 -1.89 15.96
N LEU A 20 -2.77 -2.93 15.33
CA LEU A 20 -1.44 -3.45 15.62
C LEU A 20 -0.37 -2.40 15.37
N ILE A 21 -0.36 -1.76 14.20
CA ILE A 21 0.62 -0.71 13.88
C ILE A 21 0.53 0.43 14.89
N ARG A 22 -0.68 0.85 15.26
CA ARG A 22 -0.89 1.89 16.27
C ARG A 22 -0.43 1.45 17.66
N GLY A 23 -0.67 0.20 18.02
CA GLY A 23 -0.22 -0.42 19.27
C GLY A 23 1.30 -0.52 19.35
N VAL A 24 1.96 -1.00 18.29
CA VAL A 24 3.43 -1.06 18.21
C VAL A 24 4.01 0.35 18.24
N LYS A 25 3.39 1.34 17.56
CA LYS A 25 3.81 2.74 17.64
C LYS A 25 3.70 3.32 19.05
N ALA A 26 2.62 3.00 19.76
CA ALA A 26 2.45 3.40 21.15
C ALA A 26 3.51 2.75 22.06
N LEU A 27 3.84 1.47 21.83
CA LEU A 27 4.82 0.71 22.59
C LEU A 27 6.26 1.16 22.32
N LEU A 28 6.61 1.44 21.06
CA LEU A 28 7.95 1.86 20.64
C LEU A 28 8.14 3.38 20.63
N ARG A 29 7.28 4.15 21.31
CA ARG A 29 7.25 5.63 21.32
C ARG A 29 8.63 6.32 21.37
N ARG A 30 9.62 5.74 22.07
CA ARG A 30 11.00 6.26 22.20
C ARG A 30 11.97 5.91 21.05
N ARG A 31 11.71 4.85 20.28
CA ARG A 31 12.56 4.36 19.18
C ARG A 31 11.90 4.46 17.80
N TRP A 32 10.68 5.00 17.73
CA TRP A 32 9.97 5.08 16.47
C TRP A 32 10.65 6.09 15.53
N PRO A 33 11.05 5.69 14.31
CA PRO A 33 11.65 6.60 13.36
C PRO A 33 10.66 7.71 12.99
N ALA A 34 11.04 8.97 13.22
CA ALA A 34 10.20 10.14 12.94
C ALA A 34 9.79 10.28 11.46
N TRP A 35 10.49 9.58 10.56
CA TRP A 35 10.23 9.56 9.12
C TRP A 35 9.17 8.54 8.70
N LEU A 36 8.78 7.60 9.58
CA LEU A 36 7.86 6.50 9.26
C LEU A 36 6.44 6.84 9.74
N SER A 37 5.58 7.27 8.82
CA SER A 37 4.17 7.56 9.14
C SER A 37 3.40 6.26 9.38
N THR A 38 2.38 6.31 10.23
CA THR A 38 1.47 5.16 10.45
C THR A 38 0.80 4.73 9.14
N TRP A 39 0.55 5.70 8.25
CA TRP A 39 -0.04 5.48 6.93
C TRP A 39 0.92 4.80 5.96
N ASP A 40 2.22 5.07 6.04
CA ASP A 40 3.23 4.44 5.19
C ASP A 40 3.27 2.90 5.38
N LEU A 41 2.80 2.39 6.51
CA LEU A 41 2.68 0.95 6.79
C LEU A 41 1.37 0.32 6.28
N MET A 42 0.43 1.13 5.78
CA MET A 42 -0.84 0.64 5.21
C MET A 42 -0.64 0.11 3.79
N ALA A 43 0.21 0.73 2.98
CA ALA A 43 0.56 0.25 1.64
C ALA A 43 0.85 -1.27 1.54
N PRO A 44 1.75 -1.87 2.35
CA PRO A 44 2.00 -3.32 2.31
C PRO A 44 0.81 -4.14 2.80
N LEU A 45 -0.02 -3.61 3.71
CA LEU A 45 -1.25 -4.26 4.14
C LEU A 45 -2.31 -4.27 3.03
N PHE A 46 -2.47 -3.17 2.29
CA PHE A 46 -3.36 -3.09 1.12
C PHE A 46 -2.90 -4.04 0.01
N LEU A 47 -1.60 -4.07 -0.27
CA LEU A 47 -1.01 -5.02 -1.22
C LEU A 47 -1.27 -6.46 -0.76
N GLY A 48 -0.95 -6.81 0.48
CA GLY A 48 -1.19 -8.15 1.01
C GLY A 48 -2.67 -8.57 0.95
N CYS A 49 -3.59 -7.67 1.32
CA CYS A 49 -5.02 -7.94 1.23
C CYS A 49 -5.44 -8.14 -0.23
N SER A 50 -5.04 -7.24 -1.14
CA SER A 50 -5.36 -7.35 -2.57
C SER A 50 -4.86 -8.65 -3.21
N LEU A 51 -3.72 -9.20 -2.79
CA LEU A 51 -3.25 -10.53 -3.20
C LEU A 51 -4.16 -11.67 -2.71
N ILE A 52 -4.72 -11.56 -1.50
CA ILE A 52 -5.66 -12.55 -0.96
C ILE A 52 -6.99 -12.53 -1.75
N LEU A 53 -7.37 -11.41 -2.38
CA LEU A 53 -8.55 -11.32 -3.24
C LEU A 53 -8.35 -11.96 -4.62
N ILE A 54 -7.14 -12.34 -5.03
CA ILE A 54 -6.87 -12.93 -6.36
C ILE A 54 -7.82 -14.08 -6.71
N PRO A 55 -7.96 -15.13 -5.87
CA PRO A 55 -8.87 -16.25 -6.15
C PRO A 55 -10.35 -15.86 -6.14
N ALA A 56 -10.70 -14.68 -5.62
CA ALA A 56 -12.07 -14.17 -5.56
C ALA A 56 -12.44 -13.27 -6.77
N GLY A 57 -11.53 -13.08 -7.73
CA GLY A 57 -11.78 -12.31 -8.96
C GLY A 57 -10.83 -11.13 -9.18
N ALA A 58 -10.10 -10.69 -8.15
CA ALA A 58 -9.15 -9.58 -8.29
C ALA A 58 -7.91 -9.93 -9.15
N GLY A 59 -7.69 -11.21 -9.47
CA GLY A 59 -6.60 -11.66 -10.34
C GLY A 59 -6.63 -11.04 -11.73
N VAL A 60 -7.80 -10.62 -12.23
CA VAL A 60 -7.96 -10.01 -13.56
C VAL A 60 -7.30 -8.62 -13.63
N ILE A 61 -7.39 -7.85 -12.55
CA ILE A 61 -6.86 -6.47 -12.52
C ILE A 61 -5.46 -6.37 -11.91
N MET A 62 -5.02 -7.41 -11.19
CA MET A 62 -3.72 -7.41 -10.51
C MET A 62 -2.52 -7.11 -11.41
N PRO A 63 -2.37 -7.73 -12.60
CA PRO A 63 -1.27 -7.41 -13.50
C PRO A 63 -1.26 -5.93 -13.90
N TRP A 64 -2.43 -5.35 -14.15
CA TRP A 64 -2.59 -3.93 -14.49
C TRP A 64 -2.22 -3.02 -13.32
N LEU A 65 -2.57 -3.42 -12.09
CA LEU A 65 -2.15 -2.69 -10.89
C LEU A 65 -0.63 -2.71 -10.70
N VAL A 66 0.01 -3.84 -10.96
CA VAL A 66 1.47 -3.94 -10.87
C VAL A 66 2.15 -3.08 -11.94
N ILE A 67 1.65 -3.10 -13.19
CA ILE A 67 2.18 -2.25 -14.27
C ILE A 67 1.98 -0.77 -13.93
N GLY A 68 0.80 -0.38 -13.42
CA GLY A 68 0.55 0.99 -12.99
C GLY A 68 1.46 1.42 -11.84
N TRP A 69 1.74 0.52 -10.91
CA TRP A 69 2.69 0.79 -9.82
C TRP A 69 4.13 0.96 -10.33
N MET A 70 4.56 0.17 -11.31
CA MET A 70 5.85 0.36 -11.99
C MET A 70 5.92 1.74 -12.68
N LEU A 71 4.84 2.16 -13.35
CA LEU A 71 4.75 3.50 -13.95
C LEU A 71 4.87 4.61 -12.90
N VAL A 72 4.25 4.46 -11.72
CA VAL A 72 4.44 5.40 -10.61
C VAL A 72 5.91 5.51 -10.23
N GLY A 73 6.63 4.39 -10.16
CA GLY A 73 8.08 4.38 -9.93
C GLY A 73 8.84 5.19 -10.97
N ILE A 74 8.57 4.94 -12.26
CA ILE A 74 9.21 5.64 -13.39
C ILE A 74 8.91 7.15 -13.37
N VAL A 75 7.65 7.54 -13.10
CA VAL A 75 7.28 8.95 -13.04
C VAL A 75 8.02 9.66 -11.91
N VAL A 76 8.14 9.02 -10.74
CA VAL A 76 8.84 9.62 -9.59
C VAL A 76 10.35 9.73 -9.84
N THR A 77 10.98 8.74 -10.48
CA THR A 77 12.40 8.83 -10.84
C THR A 77 12.64 9.97 -11.83
N LEU A 78 11.82 10.09 -12.88
CA LEU A 78 11.92 11.17 -13.86
C LEU A 78 11.71 12.55 -13.22
N LEU A 79 10.68 12.72 -12.40
CA LEU A 79 10.41 13.99 -11.72
C LEU A 79 11.58 14.43 -10.84
N GLN A 80 12.27 13.49 -10.19
CA GLN A 80 13.44 13.83 -9.37
C GLN A 80 14.69 14.10 -10.18
N ALA A 81 14.93 13.33 -11.24
CA ALA A 81 16.01 13.62 -12.17
C ALA A 81 15.87 15.02 -12.78
N ILE A 82 14.64 15.45 -13.12
CA ILE A 82 14.37 16.77 -13.69
C ILE A 82 14.49 17.88 -12.64
N ARG A 83 13.92 17.71 -11.43
CA ARG A 83 13.88 18.79 -10.43
C ARG A 83 15.19 18.99 -9.68
N ASN A 84 15.90 17.92 -9.36
CA ASN A 84 17.06 17.98 -8.47
C ASN A 84 18.37 17.75 -9.21
N HIS A 85 18.34 17.39 -10.51
CA HIS A 85 19.49 16.97 -11.33
C HIS A 85 20.27 15.74 -10.79
N GLU A 86 19.96 15.30 -9.57
CA GLU A 86 20.52 14.15 -8.87
C GLU A 86 19.40 13.36 -8.20
N ILE A 87 19.59 12.04 -8.12
CA ILE A 87 18.63 11.14 -7.47
C ILE A 87 18.95 11.11 -5.97
N LEU A 88 18.37 12.07 -5.23
CA LEU A 88 18.45 12.10 -3.77
C LEU A 88 17.60 10.99 -3.16
N TYR A 89 18.24 9.88 -2.78
CA TYR A 89 17.61 8.69 -2.18
C TYR A 89 16.54 8.98 -1.10
N PRO A 90 16.76 9.84 -0.09
CA PRO A 90 15.74 10.08 0.94
C PRO A 90 14.49 10.82 0.41
N SER A 91 14.66 11.70 -0.58
CA SER A 91 13.55 12.41 -1.23
C SER A 91 12.79 11.51 -2.19
N PHE A 92 13.54 10.67 -2.92
CA PHE A 92 13.03 9.57 -3.75
C PHE A 92 12.10 8.68 -2.98
N PHE A 93 12.66 8.05 -1.95
CA PHE A 93 11.95 7.05 -1.17
C PHE A 93 10.69 7.63 -0.54
N LYS A 94 10.77 8.82 0.07
CA LYS A 94 9.62 9.47 0.71
C LYS A 94 8.49 9.79 -0.27
N THR A 95 8.83 10.27 -1.47
CA THR A 95 7.84 10.64 -2.49
C THR A 95 7.21 9.39 -3.13
N PHE A 96 8.05 8.43 -3.52
CA PHE A 96 7.62 7.16 -4.10
C PHE A 96 6.72 6.39 -3.12
N TRP A 97 7.10 6.34 -1.85
CA TRP A 97 6.38 5.59 -0.84
C TRP A 97 4.99 6.17 -0.56
N ARG A 98 4.86 7.50 -0.49
CA ARG A 98 3.56 8.17 -0.34
C ARG A 98 2.63 7.96 -1.55
N LEU A 99 3.18 8.02 -2.76
CA LEU A 99 2.41 7.75 -3.97
C LEU A 99 2.01 6.27 -4.05
N THR A 100 2.89 5.37 -3.63
CA THR A 100 2.60 3.94 -3.52
C THR A 100 1.47 3.66 -2.55
N ASP A 101 1.45 4.32 -1.39
CA ASP A 101 0.36 4.19 -0.41
C ASP A 101 -0.98 4.61 -1.00
N LEU A 102 -1.03 5.79 -1.62
CA LEU A 102 -2.25 6.31 -2.26
C LEU A 102 -2.69 5.41 -3.44
N TYR A 103 -1.74 4.92 -4.23
CA TYR A 103 -1.99 4.01 -5.34
C TYR A 103 -2.62 2.69 -4.87
N TRP A 104 -2.05 2.05 -3.83
CA TRP A 104 -2.55 0.77 -3.32
C TRP A 104 -3.83 0.92 -2.51
N LEU A 105 -4.09 2.07 -1.88
CA LEU A 105 -5.39 2.37 -1.30
C LEU A 105 -6.49 2.36 -2.37
N LEU A 106 -6.26 3.03 -3.50
CA LEU A 106 -7.18 3.03 -4.63
C LEU A 106 -7.27 1.64 -5.28
N GLY A 107 -6.13 0.99 -5.51
CA GLY A 107 -6.05 -0.35 -6.11
C GLY A 107 -6.79 -1.40 -5.28
N PHE A 108 -6.61 -1.39 -3.96
CA PHE A 108 -7.38 -2.24 -3.05
C PHE A 108 -8.89 -1.92 -3.13
N GLY A 109 -9.27 -0.65 -3.16
CA GLY A 109 -10.67 -0.24 -3.33
C GLY A 109 -11.30 -0.81 -4.60
N VAL A 110 -10.58 -0.79 -5.73
CA VAL A 110 -11.05 -1.39 -6.99
C VAL A 110 -11.13 -2.91 -6.90
N CYS A 111 -10.11 -3.58 -6.33
CA CYS A 111 -10.17 -5.03 -6.11
C CYS A 111 -11.36 -5.42 -5.21
N PHE A 112 -11.62 -4.64 -4.17
CA PHE A 112 -12.72 -4.87 -3.24
C PHE A 112 -14.08 -4.70 -3.94
N LEU A 113 -14.25 -3.64 -4.73
CA LEU A 113 -15.46 -3.40 -5.52
C LEU A 113 -15.71 -4.52 -6.54
N LEU A 114 -14.67 -5.02 -7.20
CA LEU A 114 -14.78 -6.13 -8.16
C LEU A 114 -15.18 -7.46 -7.51
N VAL A 115 -14.82 -7.68 -6.25
CA VAL A 115 -15.14 -8.92 -5.54
C VAL A 115 -16.54 -8.88 -4.93
N ILE A 116 -17.08 -7.69 -4.65
CA ILE A 116 -18.45 -7.53 -4.11
C ILE A 116 -19.51 -7.37 -5.22
N SER A 117 -19.12 -6.99 -6.43
CA SER A 117 -19.99 -6.91 -7.62
C SER A 117 -20.25 -8.28 -8.24
#